data_AF-A0A817W9I9-F1
#
_entry.id   AF-A0A817W9I9-F1
#
_cell.length_a   1.000
_cell.length_b   1.000
_cell.length_c   1.000
_cell.angle_alpha   90.00
_cell.angle_beta   90.00
_cell.angle_gamma   90.00
#
_symmetry.space_group_name_H-M   'P 1'
#
loop_
_entity.id
_entity.type
_entity.pdbx_description
1 polymer ?
#
loop_
_entity_poly.entity_id
_entity_poly.type
_entity_poly.pdbx_seq_one_letter_code
_entity_poly.pdbx_strand_id
1 'polypeptide(L)' 'DYPPLGRFAVRDMRQTVAVGVIKEVEKKAASSGKVTKSAATAAAKGGKK' A
#
# COMPACT_ATOMS: atom_id res chain seq x y z
N ASP A 1 6.44 0.44 11.69
CA ASP A 1 6.87 -0.80 11.04
C ASP A 1 5.69 -1.68 10.67
N TYR A 2 5.72 -2.27 9.47
CA TYR A 2 4.71 -3.25 9.02
C TYR A 2 5.42 -4.54 8.57
N PRO A 3 5.83 -5.42 9.52
CA PRO A 3 6.54 -6.65 9.23
C PRO A 3 5.90 -7.59 8.20
N PRO A 4 4.55 -7.75 8.14
CA PRO A 4 3.95 -8.65 7.15
C PRO A 4 4.02 -8.11 5.71
N LEU A 5 4.11 -6.79 5.51
CA LEU A 5 4.19 -6.20 4.17
C LEU A 5 5.62 -6.20 3.60
N GLY A 6 6.63 -6.33 4.46
CA GLY A 6 8.04 -6.34 4.06
C GLY A 6 8.56 -7.68 3.59
N ARG A 7 7.81 -8.79 3.74
CA ARG A 7 8.25 -10.15 3.39
C ARG A 7 7.74 -10.52 2.02
N PHE A 8 8.61 -11.01 1.15
CA PHE A 8 8.22 -11.44 -0.19
C PHE A 8 8.89 -12.75 -0.59
N ALA A 9 8.25 -13.47 -1.51
CA ALA A 9 8.77 -14.66 -2.15
C ALA A 9 8.89 -14.41 -3.65
N VAL A 10 10.05 -14.76 -4.21
CA VAL A 10 10.29 -14.74 -5.65
C VAL A 10 9.98 -16.13 -6.18
N ARG A 11 9.08 -16.22 -7.15
CA ARG A 11 8.64 -17.48 -7.75
C ARG A 11 9.06 -17.53 -9.21
N ASP A 12 9.63 -18.66 -9.62
CA ASP A 12 9.70 -19.04 -11.03
C ASP A 12 8.87 -20.31 -11.21
N MET A 13 7.87 -20.24 -12.09
CA MET A 13 6.82 -21.23 -12.26
C MET A 13 6.18 -21.66 -10.92
N ARG A 14 6.46 -22.89 -10.47
CA ARG A 14 5.91 -23.50 -9.25
C ARG A 14 6.89 -23.52 -8.09
N GLN A 15 8.13 -23.05 -8.29
CA GLN A 15 9.18 -23.08 -7.29
C GLN A 15 9.53 -21.68 -6.80
N THR A 16 9.91 -21.57 -5.53
CA THR A 16 10.42 -20.34 -4.93
C THR A 16 11.92 -20.27 -5.16
N VAL A 17 12.36 -19.30 -5.95
CA VAL A 17 13.78 -19.11 -6.28
C VAL A 17 14.51 -18.26 -5.24
N ALA A 18 13.79 -17.38 -4.53
CA ALA A 18 14.36 -16.57 -3.45
C ALA A 18 13.29 -16.10 -2.44
N VAL A 19 13.74 -15.71 -1.25
CA VAL A 19 12.95 -15.03 -0.22
C VAL A 19 13.67 -13.77 0.25
N GLY A 20 12.93 -12.72 0.59
CA GLY A 20 13.53 -11.45 0.99
C GLY A 20 12.69 -10.61 1.95
N VAL A 21 13.36 -9.66 2.59
CA VAL A 21 12.76 -8.64 3.45
C VAL A 21 13.13 -7.25 2.92
N ILE A 22 12.15 -6.37 2.81
CA ILE A 22 12.31 -4.99 2.32
C ILE A 22 12.91 -4.13 3.44
N LYS A 23 13.99 -3.40 3.14
CA LYS A 23 14.68 -2.50 4.08
C LYS A 23 14.14 -1.07 4.02
N GLU A 24 13.98 -0.53 2.82
CA GLU A 24 13.46 0.81 2.57
C GLU A 24 12.54 0.81 1.35
N VAL A 25 11.59 1.75 1.30
CA VAL A 25 10.66 1.92 0.20
C VAL A 25 10.58 3.40 -0.15
N GLU A 26 10.90 3.74 -1.40
CA GLU A 26 10.59 5.06 -1.95
C GLU A 26 9.09 5.13 -2.28
N LYS A 27 8.37 6.03 -1.63
CA LYS A 27 6.93 6.20 -1.86
C LYS A 27 6.72 7.07 -3.09
N LYS A 28 5.99 6.56 -4.07
CA LYS A 28 5.52 7.38 -5.20
C LYS A 28 4.71 8.56 -4.66
N ALA A 29 4.88 9.74 -5.27
CA ALA A 29 4.05 10.90 -5.01
C ALA A 29 2.57 10.52 -5.09
N ALA A 30 1.78 10.98 -4.12
CA ALA A 30 0.39 10.60 -3.99
C ALA A 30 -0.39 11.05 -5.24
N SER A 31 -0.69 10.12 -6.14
CA SER A 31 -1.71 10.32 -7.16
C SER A 31 -3.07 10.21 -6.50
N SER A 32 -3.98 11.16 -6.75
CA SER A 32 -5.34 11.08 -6.26
C SER A 32 -5.98 9.77 -6.77
N GLY A 33 -6.18 8.82 -5.86
CA GLY A 33 -6.92 7.59 -6.15
C GLY A 33 -8.39 7.91 -6.45
N LYS A 34 -9.10 6.99 -7.09
CA LYS A 34 -10.53 7.15 -7.35
C LYS A 34 -11.29 7.28 -6.02
N VAL A 35 -11.82 8.46 -5.75
CA VAL A 35 -12.57 8.75 -4.52
C VAL A 35 -14.01 8.30 -4.68
N THR A 36 -14.54 7.57 -3.70
CA THR A 36 -15.96 7.19 -3.66
C THR A 36 -16.82 8.38 -3.23
N LYS A 37 -18.08 8.43 -3.67
CA LYS A 37 -19.04 9.48 -3.29
C LYS A 37 -19.14 9.64 -1.76
N SER A 38 -19.11 8.53 -1.03
CA SER A 38 -19.14 8.51 0.44
C SER A 38 -17.88 9.11 1.06
N ALA A 39 -16.69 8.79 0.53
CA ALA A 39 -15.43 9.37 1.01
C ALA A 39 -15.36 10.88 0.78
N ALA A 40 -15.80 11.37 -0.38
CA ALA A 40 -15.87 12.82 -0.66
C ALA A 40 -16.85 13.54 0.31
N THR A 41 -17.99 12.92 0.60
CA THR A 41 -18.99 13.47 1.52
C THR A 41 -18.50 13.47 2.97
N ALA A 42 -17.76 12.43 3.38
CA ALA A 42 -17.16 12.35 4.71
C ALA A 42 -16.02 13.35 4.90
N ALA A 43 -15.17 13.53 3.89
CA ALA A 43 -14.12 14.54 3.90
C ALA A 43 -14.69 15.97 4.03
N ALA A 44 -15.81 16.26 3.37
CA ALA A 44 -16.50 17.55 3.49
C ALA A 44 -17.17 17.78 4.86
N LYS A 45 -17.56 16.72 5.59
CA LYS A 45 -18.18 16.82 6.93
C LYS A 45 -17.17 16.75 8.09
N GLY A 46 -15.98 16.20 7.86
CA GLY A 46 -14.95 15.99 8.89
C GLY A 46 -14.17 17.25 9.30
N GLY A 47 -14.22 18.33 8.52
CA GLY A 47 -13.52 19.59 8.81
C GLY A 47 -14.21 20.53 9.80
N LYS A 48 -15.28 20.10 10.48
CA LYS A 48 -16.06 20.91 11.44
C LYS A 48 -16.00 20.35 12.88
N LYS A 49 -14.86 19.79 13.27
CA LYS A 49 -14.50 19.49 14.66
C LYS A 49 -13.15 20.10 14.98
#